data_AF-A0A656KI99-F1
#
_entry.id   AF-A0A656KI99-F1
#
_cell.length_a   1.000
_cell.length_b   1.000
_cell.length_c   1.000
_cell.angle_alpha   90.00
_cell.angle_beta   90.00
_cell.angle_gamma   90.00
#
_symmetry.space_group_name_H-M   'P 1'
#
loop_
_entity.id
_entity.type
_entity.pdbx_description
1 polymer ?
#
loop_
_entity_poly.entity_id
_entity_poly.type
_entity_poly.pdbx_seq_one_letter_code
_entity_poly.pdbx_strand_id
1 'polypeptide(L)' 'MFFANEQRENVRLENPGITFGQVGKMLGERWKALSEKQRIPYTDMAMKDKTRYEEQMANYAVCRTPHIFCCGLSLLLISF' A
#
# COMPACT_ATOMS: atom_id res chain seq x y z
N MET A 1 -5.58 -0.17 1.84
CA MET A 1 -6.61 -0.28 2.91
C MET A 1 -6.95 -1.75 3.12
N PHE A 2 -6.21 -2.44 3.99
CA PHE A 2 -6.36 -3.88 4.21
C PHE A 2 -7.73 -4.24 4.80
N PHE A 3 -8.13 -3.55 5.88
CA PHE A 3 -9.42 -3.76 6.54
C PHE A 3 -10.63 -3.54 5.61
N ALA A 4 -10.63 -2.43 4.85
CA ALA A 4 -11.77 -2.10 3.99
C ALA A 4 -11.93 -3.08 2.82
N ASN A 5 -10.85 -3.67 2.33
CA ASN A 5 -10.91 -4.65 1.25
C ASN A 5 -11.53 -5.97 1.73
N GLU A 6 -11.09 -6.46 2.89
CA GLU A 6 -11.59 -7.72 3.47
C GLU A 6 -13.03 -7.59 3.98
N GLN A 7 -13.37 -6.46 4.63
CA GLN A 7 -14.73 -6.25 5.10
C GLN A 7 -15.72 -5.85 4.00
N ARG A 8 -15.26 -5.30 2.86
CA ARG A 8 -16.16 -4.98 1.75
C ARG A 8 -16.87 -6.22 1.22
N GLU A 9 -16.18 -7.36 1.10
CA GLU A 9 -16.82 -8.60 0.65
C GLU A 9 -17.79 -9.13 1.70
N ASN A 10 -17.39 -9.14 2.98
CA ASN A 10 -18.27 -9.56 4.07
C ASN A 10 -19.56 -8.72 4.12
N VAL A 11 -19.46 -7.39 4.03
CA VAL A 11 -20.63 -6.50 4.03
C VAL A 11 -21.52 -6.73 2.80
N ARG A 12 -20.94 -7.05 1.64
CA ARG A 12 -21.68 -7.34 0.40
C ARG A 12 -22.36 -8.72 0.43
N LEU A 13 -21.79 -9.69 1.14
CA LEU A 13 -22.39 -11.00 1.37
C LEU A 13 -23.52 -10.91 2.40
N GLU A 14 -23.31 -10.18 3.49
CA GLU A 14 -24.33 -9.93 4.52
C GLU A 14 -25.50 -9.11 3.97
N ASN A 15 -25.24 -8.24 2.98
CA ASN A 15 -26.24 -7.36 2.40
C ASN A 15 -26.18 -7.42 0.85
N PRO A 16 -26.83 -8.41 0.22
CA PRO A 16 -26.88 -8.50 -1.22
C PRO A 16 -27.68 -7.31 -1.80
N GLY A 17 -27.03 -6.50 -2.64
CA GLY A 17 -27.67 -5.38 -3.35
C GLY A 17 -27.40 -3.98 -2.80
N ILE A 18 -26.55 -3.83 -1.77
CA ILE A 18 -26.21 -2.49 -1.27
C ILE A 18 -25.27 -1.74 -2.21
N THR A 19 -25.45 -0.43 -2.27
CA THR A 19 -24.61 0.44 -3.10
C THR A 19 -23.22 0.62 -2.48
N PHE A 20 -22.20 0.77 -3.32
CA PHE A 20 -20.81 0.97 -2.87
C PHE A 20 -20.66 2.13 -1.85
N GLY A 21 -21.43 3.20 -2.01
CA GLY A 21 -21.44 4.34 -1.07
C GLY A 21 -21.92 3.96 0.34
N GLN A 22 -22.93 3.09 0.44
CA GLN A 22 -23.41 2.57 1.73
C GLN A 22 -22.40 1.61 2.35
N VAL A 23 -21.74 0.75 1.54
CA VAL A 23 -20.64 -0.10 2.02
C VAL A 23 -19.54 0.74 2.68
N GLY A 24 -19.16 1.86 2.04
CA GLY A 24 -18.15 2.77 2.56
C GLY A 24 -18.52 3.40 3.90
N LYS A 25 -19.78 3.82 4.09
CA LYS A 25 -20.27 4.34 5.38
C LYS A 25 -20.20 3.27 6.48
N MET A 26 -20.74 2.08 6.21
CA MET A 26 -20.73 0.95 7.15
C MET A 26 -19.32 0.53 7.54
N LEU A 27 -18.39 0.49 6.57
CA LEU A 27 -16.98 0.21 6.80
C LEU A 27 -16.32 1.24 7.71
N GLY A 28 -16.62 2.53 7.50
CA GLY A 28 -16.10 3.61 8.33
C GLY A 28 -16.60 3.55 9.77
N GLU A 29 -17.87 3.19 9.96
CA GLU A 29 -18.45 2.97 11.29
C GLU A 29 -17.84 1.74 11.98
N ARG A 30 -17.71 0.61 11.27
CA ARG A 30 -17.02 -0.60 11.78
C ARG A 30 -15.57 -0.29 12.15
N TRP A 31 -14.86 0.53 11.37
CA TRP A 31 -13.49 0.94 11.68
C TRP A 31 -13.40 1.80 12.95
N LYS A 32 -14.35 2.70 13.17
CA LYS A 32 -14.42 3.48 14.43
C LYS A 32 -14.82 2.64 15.62
N ALA A 33 -15.62 1.60 15.41
CA ALA A 33 -16.06 0.66 16.45
C ALA A 33 -14.99 -0.38 16.81
N LEU A 34 -13.99 -0.62 15.95
CA LEU A 34 -12.87 -1.50 16.25
C LEU A 34 -12.03 -0.96 17.41
N SER A 35 -11.68 -1.85 18.33
CA SER A 35 -10.76 -1.54 19.42
C SER A 35 -9.32 -1.37 18.92
N GLU A 36 -8.51 -0.59 19.65
CA GLU A 36 -7.08 -0.38 19.37
C GLU A 36 -6.36 -1.70 19.11
N LYS A 37 -6.64 -2.72 19.93
CA LYS A 37 -6.05 -4.07 19.82
C LYS A 37 -6.29 -4.74 18.47
N GLN A 38 -7.48 -4.56 17.89
CA GLN A 38 -7.81 -5.11 16.59
C GLN A 38 -7.25 -4.25 15.45
N ARG A 39 -6.99 -2.96 15.70
CA ARG A 39 -6.35 -2.07 14.72
C ARG A 39 -4.85 -2.31 14.60
N ILE A 40 -4.16 -2.67 15.70
CA ILE A 40 -2.70 -2.97 15.72
C ILE A 40 -2.24 -3.83 14.53
N PRO A 41 -2.80 -5.02 14.26
CA PRO A 41 -2.34 -5.84 13.14
C PRO A 41 -2.51 -5.15 11.78
N TYR A 42 -3.58 -4.38 11.58
CA TYR A 42 -3.78 -3.62 10.35
C TYR A 42 -2.81 -2.45 10.22
N THR A 43 -2.46 -1.81 11.33
CA THR A 43 -1.46 -0.73 11.38
C THR A 43 -0.08 -1.29 11.05
N ASP A 44 0.28 -2.45 11.61
CA ASP A 44 1.56 -3.12 11.33
C ASP A 44 1.67 -3.55 9.86
N MET A 45 0.59 -4.11 9.29
CA MET A 45 0.53 -4.44 7.86
C MET A 45 0.65 -3.19 6.99
N ALA A 46 0.00 -2.09 7.37
CA ALA A 46 0.10 -0.82 6.65
C ALA A 46 1.51 -0.21 6.72
N MET A 47 2.18 -0.31 7.88
CA MET A 47 3.56 0.14 8.03
C MET A 47 4.52 -0.70 7.18
N LYS A 48 4.40 -2.03 7.21
CA LYS A 48 5.20 -2.93 6.37
C LYS A 48 5.02 -2.63 4.89
N ASP A 49 3.78 -2.40 4.45
CA ASP A 49 3.49 -2.09 3.05
C ASP A 49 4.03 -0.70 2.64
N LYS A 50 4.02 0.28 3.56
CA LYS A 50 4.64 1.58 3.36
C LYS A 50 6.15 1.45 3.15
N THR A 51 6.85 0.67 3.97
CA THR A 51 8.29 0.43 3.82
C THR A 51 8.60 -0.25 2.48
N ARG A 52 7.84 -1.30 2.11
CA ARG A 52 7.99 -1.95 0.79
C ARG A 52 7.79 -0.96 -0.36
N TYR A 53 6.78 -0.10 -0.26
CA TYR A 53 6.51 0.91 -1.28
C TYR A 53 7.65 1.94 -1.35
N GLU A 54 8.20 2.38 -0.23
CA GLU A 54 9.34 3.30 -0.18
C GLU A 54 10.59 2.69 -0.82
N GLU A 55 10.90 1.42 -0.55
CA GLU A 55 11.98 0.67 -1.20
C GLU A 55 11.78 0.54 -2.71
N GLN A 56 10.55 0.20 -3.14
CA GLN A 56 10.21 0.12 -4.57
C GLN A 56 10.27 1.49 -5.25
N MET A 57 9.87 2.57 -4.56
CA MET A 57 9.96 3.93 -5.06
C MET A 57 11.40 4.42 -5.19
N ALA A 58 12.29 4.04 -4.26
CA ALA A 58 13.72 4.34 -4.39
C ALA A 58 14.30 3.69 -5.65
N ASN A 59 13.98 2.41 -5.90
CA ASN A 59 14.42 1.71 -7.11
C ASN A 59 13.76 2.25 -8.40
N TYR A 60 12.49 2.65 -8.32
CA TYR A 60 11.78 3.27 -9.45
C TYR A 60 12.34 4.67 -9.79
N ALA A 61 12.71 5.48 -8.79
CA ALA A 61 13.30 6.80 -8.99
C ALA A 61 14.68 6.73 -9.67
N VAL A 62 15.50 5.73 -9.32
CA VAL A 62 16.80 5.49 -9.98
C VAL A 62 16.62 5.12 -11.46
N CYS A 63 15.57 4.36 -11.79
CA CYS A 63 15.29 3.87 -13.14
C CYS A 63 14.61 4.91 -14.07
N ARG A 64 14.15 6.06 -13.55
CA ARG A 64 13.63 7.20 -14.34
C ARG A 64 14.65 8.33 -14.53
N THR A 65 15.93 8.08 -14.28
CA THR A 65 16.95 8.93 -14.91
C THR A 65 16.87 8.71 -16.43
N PRO A 66 16.84 9.77 -17.25
CA PRO A 66 16.81 9.61 -18.69
C PRO A 66 18.03 8.78 -19.10
N HIS A 67 17.72 7.64 -19.71
CA HIS A 67 18.54 6.57 -20.26
C HIS A 67 19.87 7.00 -20.92
N ILE A 68 20.83 7.51 -20.15
CA ILE A 68 22.20 7.77 -20.64
C ILE A 68 23.29 7.23 -19.70
N PHE A 69 23.02 6.98 -18.40
CA PHE A 69 24.12 6.61 -17.49
C PHE A 69 23.90 5.44 -16.51
N CYS A 70 22.78 4.72 -16.54
CA CYS A 70 22.53 3.68 -15.53
C CYS A 70 22.78 2.23 -15.99
N CYS A 71 23.28 2.02 -17.22
CA CYS A 71 23.66 0.68 -17.68
C CYS A 71 25.04 0.73 -18.36
N GLY A 72 26.09 0.50 -17.59
CA GLY A 72 27.42 0.21 -18.13
C GLY A 72 28.35 1.41 -18.26
N LEU A 73 28.91 1.88 -17.14
CA LEU A 73 30.30 2.33 -17.20
C LEU A 73 30.96 2.05 -15.84
N SER A 74 31.53 0.85 -15.77
CA SER A 74 32.71 0.58 -14.95
C SER A 74 33.81 1.56 -15.37
N LEU A 75 33.74 2.81 -14.89
CA LEU A 75 34.83 3.77 -14.98
C LEU A 75 35.84 3.46 -13.86
N LEU A 76 36.39 2.24 -13.92
CA LEU A 76 37.83 2.09 -13.76
C LEU A 76 38.45 2.94 -14.86
N LEU A 77 38.97 4.13 -14.53
CA LEU A 77 40.04 4.88 -15.22
C LEU A 77 39.97 6.36 -14.80
N ILE A 78 40.30 6.64 -13.53
CA ILE A 78 40.98 7.90 -13.17
C ILE A 78 42.36 7.49 -12.68
N SER A 79 43.23 7.21 -13.64
CA SER A 79 44.67 7.08 -13.47
C SER A 79 45.27 7.53 -14.77
N PHE A 80 45.45 8.83 -14.93
CA PHE A 80 46.54 9.49 -15.63
C PHE A 80 46.56 10.96 -15.21
#